data_AF-N4X1C5-F1
#
_entry.id   AF-N4X1C5-F1
#
_cell.length_a   1.000
_cell.length_b   1.000
_cell.length_c   1.000
_cell.angle_alpha   90.00
_cell.angle_beta   90.00
_cell.angle_gamma   90.00
#
_symmetry.space_group_name_H-M   'P 1'
#
loop_
_entity.id
_entity.type
_entity.pdbx_description
1 polymer ?
#
loop_
_entity_poly.entity_id
_entity_poly.type
_entity_poly.pdbx_seq_one_letter_code
_entity_poly.pdbx_strand_id
1 'polypeptide(L)'
;MNNYRLSTFQGTVNYLSKDEMDRLMNAKPTIEHLKDGRQIDLITKKVVRSRSSSCIYEIIKPSGEVLLMPNLAESALMLDTSFKTLKRHLEVLDNNSDGSKIVFKGYTVRRIPVFYPIASE
;
A
#
# COMPACT_ATOMS: atom_id res chain seq x y z
N MET A 1 -10.02 -30.73 -9.69
CA MET A 1 -9.94 -29.76 -8.57
C MET A 1 -9.85 -30.54 -7.28
N ASN A 2 -8.90 -30.22 -6.40
CA ASN A 2 -8.61 -31.01 -5.20
C ASN A 2 -9.54 -30.60 -4.04
N ASN A 3 -10.30 -31.53 -3.47
CA ASN A 3 -11.24 -31.29 -2.36
C ASN A 3 -10.56 -31.27 -0.98
N TYR A 4 -9.26 -31.00 -0.93
CA TYR A 4 -8.49 -31.02 0.31
C TYR A 4 -8.78 -29.77 1.14
N ARG A 5 -9.35 -29.95 2.33
CA ARG A 5 -9.61 -28.89 3.31
C ARG A 5 -8.76 -29.11 4.55
N LEU A 6 -7.96 -28.11 4.91
CA LEU A 6 -7.16 -28.11 6.14
C LEU A 6 -8.04 -28.29 7.40
N SER A 7 -9.27 -27.76 7.38
CA SER A 7 -10.21 -27.85 8.49
C SER A 7 -10.71 -29.27 8.79
N THR A 8 -10.56 -30.21 7.86
CA THR A 8 -10.95 -31.62 8.02
C THR A 8 -9.75 -32.56 7.98
N PHE A 9 -8.54 -32.03 8.11
CA PHE A 9 -7.33 -32.83 8.11
C PHE A 9 -7.24 -33.65 9.40
N GLN A 10 -7.28 -34.97 9.25
CA GLN A 10 -7.12 -35.92 10.36
C GLN A 10 -5.69 -36.48 10.47
N GLY A 11 -4.76 -36.02 9.63
CA GLY A 11 -3.36 -36.46 9.67
C GLY A 11 -2.55 -35.73 10.74
N THR A 12 -1.29 -36.13 10.89
CA THR A 12 -0.38 -35.55 11.87
C THR A 12 0.08 -34.17 11.41
N VAL A 13 -0.06 -33.17 12.29
CA VAL A 13 0.52 -31.84 12.08
C VAL A 13 2.01 -31.92 12.40
N ASN A 14 2.85 -31.75 11.38
CA ASN A 14 4.28 -31.66 11.57
C ASN A 14 4.67 -30.19 11.74
N TYR A 15 5.42 -29.91 12.81
CA TYR A 15 6.05 -28.61 12.97
C TYR A 15 7.17 -28.45 11.95
N LEU A 16 7.46 -27.20 11.59
CA LEU A 16 8.63 -26.88 10.77
C LEU A 16 9.89 -27.36 11.49
N SER A 17 10.77 -28.01 10.74
CA SER A 17 12.13 -28.27 11.19
C SER A 17 12.86 -26.96 11.49
N LYS A 18 13.96 -27.04 12.26
CA LYS A 18 14.79 -25.87 12.55
C LYS A 18 15.30 -25.20 11.26
N ASP A 19 15.69 -26.00 10.26
CA ASP A 19 16.18 -25.50 8.98
C ASP A 19 15.09 -24.79 8.17
N GLU A 20 13.84 -25.29 8.20
CA GLU A 20 12.72 -24.63 7.54
C GLU A 20 12.35 -23.33 8.24
N MET A 21 12.38 -23.31 9.57
CA MET A 21 12.17 -22.10 10.35
C MET A 21 13.25 -21.06 10.04
N ASP A 22 14.51 -21.45 10.02
CA ASP A 22 15.64 -20.57 9.70
C ASP A 22 15.51 -19.98 8.29
N ARG A 23 15.04 -20.77 7.31
CA ARG A 23 14.80 -20.27 5.94
C ARG A 23 13.71 -19.20 5.89
N LEU A 24 12.66 -19.33 6.70
CA LEU A 24 11.59 -18.32 6.77
C LEU A 24 12.06 -17.05 7.48
N MET A 25 12.76 -17.20 8.60
CA MET A 25 13.22 -16.07 9.41
C MET A 25 14.33 -15.28 8.72
N ASN A 26 15.19 -15.94 7.93
CA ASN A 26 16.27 -15.30 7.17
C ASN A 26 15.91 -15.04 5.70
N ALA A 27 14.65 -15.23 5.31
CA ALA A 27 14.20 -14.93 3.95
C ALA A 27 14.39 -13.44 3.67
N LYS A 28 15.01 -13.11 2.54
CA LYS A 28 15.14 -11.72 2.11
C LYS A 28 13.74 -11.15 1.83
N PRO A 29 13.47 -9.90 2.23
CA PRO A 29 12.20 -9.26 1.90
C PRO A 29 12.06 -9.18 0.38
N THR A 30 10.85 -9.45 -0.10
CA THR A 30 10.49 -9.33 -1.53
C THR A 30 9.76 -8.02 -1.82
N ILE A 31 9.33 -7.30 -0.79
CA ILE A 31 8.55 -6.06 -0.89
C ILE A 31 9.24 -4.96 -0.07
N GLU A 32 9.34 -3.78 -0.67
CA GLU A 32 9.75 -2.54 -0.02
C GLU A 32 8.52 -1.66 0.24
N HIS A 33 8.40 -1.16 1.47
CA HIS A 33 7.33 -0.24 1.87
C HIS A 33 7.83 1.21 1.78
N LEU A 34 7.23 1.99 0.88
CA LEU A 34 7.56 3.41 0.72
C LEU A 34 6.90 4.25 1.83
N LYS A 35 7.49 5.41 2.12
CA LYS A 35 6.97 6.37 3.12
C LYS A 35 5.54 6.84 2.84
N ASP A 36 5.13 6.84 1.57
CA ASP A 36 3.78 7.23 1.13
C ASP A 36 2.76 6.08 1.15
N GLY A 37 3.18 4.89 1.61
CA GLY A 37 2.34 3.70 1.71
C GLY A 37 2.34 2.80 0.49
N ARG A 38 2.96 3.18 -0.63
CA ARG A 38 3.08 2.27 -1.77
C ARG A 38 4.03 1.11 -1.44
N GLN A 39 3.82 0.00 -2.14
CA GLN A 39 4.66 -1.19 -2.06
C GLN A 39 5.34 -1.44 -3.39
N ILE A 40 6.66 -1.61 -3.37
CA ILE A 40 7.47 -1.97 -4.54
C ILE A 40 7.96 -3.40 -4.37
N ASP A 41 7.80 -4.21 -5.41
CA ASP A 41 8.43 -5.52 -5.49
C ASP A 41 9.94 -5.32 -5.74
N LEU A 42 10.77 -5.84 -4.84
CA LEU A 42 12.22 -5.61 -4.86
C LEU A 42 12.92 -6.27 -6.05
N ILE A 43 12.33 -7.32 -6.64
CA ILE A 43 12.87 -8.07 -7.78
C ILE A 43 12.50 -7.37 -9.09
N THR A 44 11.21 -7.08 -9.28
CA THR A 44 10.69 -6.50 -10.52
C THR A 44 10.79 -4.98 -10.57
N LYS A 45 11.03 -4.33 -9.42
CA LYS A 45 11.00 -2.88 -9.22
C LYS A 45 9.65 -2.24 -9.60
N LYS A 46 8.57 -3.03 -9.62
CA LYS A 46 7.22 -2.57 -9.96
C LYS A 46 6.37 -2.40 -8.70
N VAL A 47 5.39 -1.50 -8.78
CA VAL A 47 4.39 -1.34 -7.72
C VAL A 47 3.51 -2.58 -7.65
N VAL A 48 3.49 -3.27 -6.50
CA VAL A 48 2.84 -4.58 -6.27
C VAL A 48 1.32 -4.49 -6.53
N ARG A 49 0.71 -3.33 -6.27
CA ARG A 49 -0.74 -3.09 -6.42
C ARG A 49 -1.03 -1.71 -6.99
N SER A 50 -0.68 -1.50 -8.26
CA SER A 50 -0.85 -0.19 -8.92
C SER A 50 -2.28 0.38 -8.93
N ARG A 51 -3.31 -0.47 -8.73
CA ARG A 51 -4.72 -0.09 -8.71
C ARG A 51 -5.42 -0.36 -7.37
N SER A 52 -4.75 -0.91 -6.36
CA SER A 52 -5.40 -1.37 -5.12
C SER A 52 -4.59 -1.07 -3.84
N SER A 53 -5.37 -0.81 -2.78
CA SER A 53 -5.15 -0.51 -1.35
C SER A 53 -3.81 -0.80 -0.64
N SER A 54 -2.67 -0.45 -1.24
CA SER A 54 -1.42 -0.36 -0.45
C SER A 54 -1.38 0.90 0.45
N CYS A 55 -2.12 1.94 0.06
CA CYS A 55 -2.29 3.18 0.80
C CYS A 55 -3.74 3.63 0.74
N ILE A 56 -4.11 4.50 1.69
CA ILE A 56 -5.35 5.28 1.63
C ILE A 56 -5.03 6.72 1.25
N TYR A 57 -6.05 7.47 0.88
CA TYR A 57 -5.94 8.84 0.46
C TYR A 57 -6.69 9.72 1.42
N GLU A 58 -6.00 10.72 1.97
CA GLU A 58 -6.62 11.78 2.75
C GLU A 58 -6.91 12.96 1.84
N ILE A 59 -8.14 13.43 1.87
CA ILE A 59 -8.61 14.61 1.16
C ILE A 59 -9.13 15.61 2.18
N ILE A 60 -8.47 16.75 2.29
CA ILE A 60 -8.87 17.87 3.15
C ILE A 60 -9.60 18.88 2.28
N LYS A 61 -10.88 19.14 2.60
CA LYS A 61 -11.71 20.15 1.94
C LYS A 61 -11.23 21.56 2.32
N PRO A 62 -11.59 22.60 1.53
CA PRO A 62 -11.38 24.00 1.92
C PRO A 62 -12.00 24.37 3.29
N SER A 63 -13.07 23.67 3.68
CA SER A 63 -13.71 23.82 5.00
C SER A 63 -12.90 23.24 6.16
N GLY A 64 -11.84 22.47 5.88
CA GLY A 64 -11.07 21.72 6.89
C GLY A 64 -11.60 20.32 7.16
N GLU A 65 -12.73 19.93 6.58
CA GLU A 65 -13.24 18.56 6.69
C GLU A 65 -12.27 17.55 6.04
N VAL A 66 -12.00 16.45 6.75
CA VAL A 66 -11.09 15.40 6.31
C VAL A 66 -11.87 14.18 5.85
N LEU A 67 -11.59 13.71 4.64
CA LEU A 67 -12.16 12.52 4.05
C LEU A 67 -11.07 11.49 3.78
N LEU A 68 -11.32 10.24 4.18
CA LEU A 68 -10.44 9.11 3.92
C LEU A 68 -11.03 8.25 2.81
N MET A 69 -10.29 8.09 1.73
CA MET A 69 -10.66 7.31 0.57
C MET A 69 -9.79 6.04 0.50
N PRO A 70 -10.39 4.86 0.28
CA PRO A 70 -9.66 3.59 0.33
C PRO A 70 -8.73 3.36 -0.87
N ASN A 71 -8.92 4.10 -1.97
CA ASN A 71 -8.09 3.97 -3.16
C ASN A 71 -8.10 5.25 -4.02
N LEU A 72 -7.19 5.28 -5.00
CA LEU A 72 -7.01 6.41 -5.91
C LEU A 72 -8.20 6.63 -6.85
N ALA A 73 -8.92 5.57 -7.22
CA ALA A 73 -10.06 5.68 -8.13
C ALA A 73 -11.25 6.40 -7.47
N GLU A 74 -11.58 6.02 -6.23
CA GLU A 74 -12.59 6.71 -5.42
C GLU A 74 -12.19 8.15 -5.11
N SER A 75 -10.91 8.39 -4.84
CA SER A 75 -10.38 9.75 -4.65
C SER A 75 -10.55 10.61 -5.91
N ALA A 76 -10.27 10.04 -7.09
CA ALA A 76 -10.43 10.74 -8.36
C ALA A 76 -11.90 11.04 -8.67
N LEU A 77 -12.80 10.11 -8.36
CA LEU A 77 -14.25 10.31 -8.48
C LEU A 77 -14.74 11.43 -7.57
N MET A 78 -14.29 11.46 -6.30
CA MET A 78 -14.63 12.49 -5.33
C MET A 78 -14.17 13.88 -5.79
N LEU A 79 -12.97 13.98 -6.39
CA LEU A 79 -12.38 15.24 -6.86
C LEU A 79 -12.83 15.64 -8.28
N ASP A 80 -13.76 14.88 -8.86
CA ASP A 80 -14.25 15.05 -10.24
C ASP A 80 -13.08 15.13 -11.24
N THR A 81 -12.21 14.12 -11.22
CA THR A 81 -11.04 14.06 -12.11
C THR A 81 -10.75 12.65 -12.59
N SER A 82 -9.88 12.54 -13.59
CA SER A 82 -9.45 11.24 -14.08
C SER A 82 -8.41 10.62 -13.15
N PHE A 83 -8.46 9.29 -13.01
CA PHE A 83 -7.43 8.51 -12.30
C PHE A 83 -6.01 8.86 -12.76
N LYS A 84 -5.80 9.01 -14.08
CA LYS A 84 -4.49 9.32 -14.67
C LYS A 84 -4.01 10.71 -14.27
N THR A 85 -4.92 11.69 -14.25
CA THR A 85 -4.62 13.07 -13.86
C THR A 85 -4.19 13.13 -12.41
N LEU A 86 -5.00 12.58 -11.50
CA LEU A 86 -4.70 12.58 -10.07
C LEU A 86 -3.39 11.82 -9.77
N LYS A 87 -3.21 10.65 -10.40
CA LYS A 87 -1.97 9.87 -10.31
C LYS A 87 -0.74 10.73 -10.66
N ARG A 88 -0.78 11.41 -11.80
CA ARG A 88 0.34 12.24 -12.29
C ARG A 88 0.69 13.35 -11.29
N HIS A 89 -0.31 14.03 -10.75
CA HIS A 89 -0.06 15.09 -9.76
C HIS A 89 0.62 14.56 -8.49
N LEU A 90 0.22 13.39 -8.02
CA LEU A 90 0.81 12.76 -6.84
C LEU A 90 2.25 12.24 -7.10
N GLU A 91 2.53 11.75 -8.31
CA GLU A 91 3.88 11.26 -8.67
C GLU A 91 4.92 12.38 -8.83
N VAL A 92 4.49 13.60 -9.19
CA VAL A 92 5.41 14.75 -9.31
C VAL A 92 6.03 15.14 -7.96
N LEU A 93 5.29 14.95 -6.85
CA LEU A 93 5.79 15.27 -5.51
C LEU A 93 6.72 14.21 -4.92
N ASP A 94 6.60 12.94 -5.36
CA ASP A 94 7.43 11.85 -4.84
C ASP A 94 8.93 12.08 -5.08
N ASN A 95 9.28 12.92 -6.06
CA ASN A 95 10.67 13.29 -6.38
C ASN A 95 11.22 14.45 -5.53
N ASN A 96 10.36 15.18 -4.81
CA ASN A 96 10.71 16.39 -4.04
C ASN A 96 10.40 16.22 -2.55
N SER A 97 10.82 15.08 -1.98
CA SER A 97 11.23 14.77 -0.60
C SER A 97 10.70 15.50 0.66
N ASP A 98 9.59 16.25 0.64
CA ASP A 98 9.02 16.79 1.87
C ASP A 98 7.49 16.85 1.83
N GLY A 99 6.85 15.91 2.54
CA GLY A 99 5.40 15.93 2.81
C GLY A 99 4.51 15.88 1.56
N SER A 100 4.16 14.66 1.13
CA SER A 100 3.37 14.23 -0.03
C SER A 100 1.92 14.78 -0.12
N LYS A 101 1.73 16.09 0.00
CA LYS A 101 0.45 16.80 -0.10
C LYS A 101 0.41 17.60 -1.40
N ILE A 102 -0.51 17.23 -2.31
CA ILE A 102 -0.85 18.10 -3.45
C ILE A 102 -2.01 19.01 -3.07
N VAL A 103 -2.01 20.23 -3.60
CA VAL A 103 -3.23 21.04 -3.67
C VAL A 103 -3.84 20.84 -5.05
N PHE A 104 -5.08 20.34 -5.11
CA PHE A 104 -5.80 20.06 -6.34
C PHE A 104 -7.22 20.58 -6.24
N LYS A 105 -7.58 21.55 -7.10
CA LYS A 105 -8.90 22.22 -7.09
C LYS A 105 -9.32 22.76 -5.70
N GLY A 106 -8.35 23.26 -4.90
CA GLY A 106 -8.59 23.74 -3.53
C GLY A 106 -8.66 22.67 -2.45
N TYR A 107 -8.61 21.39 -2.82
CA TYR A 107 -8.48 20.28 -1.88
C TYR A 107 -7.00 19.99 -1.62
N THR A 108 -6.66 19.64 -0.39
CA THR A 108 -5.33 19.06 -0.10
C THR A 108 -5.46 17.55 -0.14
N VAL A 109 -4.61 16.87 -0.90
CA VAL A 109 -4.65 15.42 -1.07
C VAL A 109 -3.30 14.82 -0.75
N ARG A 110 -3.26 13.78 0.09
CA ARG A 110 -2.05 12.99 0.35
C ARG A 110 -2.32 11.51 0.44
N ARG A 111 -1.27 10.71 0.19
CA ARG A 111 -1.27 9.28 0.50
C ARG A 111 -0.91 9.06 1.96
N ILE A 112 -1.59 8.11 2.60
CA ILE A 112 -1.29 7.66 3.96
C ILE A 112 -0.92 6.17 3.92
N PRO A 113 0.23 5.78 4.50
CA PRO A 113 0.58 4.38 4.67
C PRO A 113 -0.38 3.70 5.66
N VAL A 114 -0.89 2.52 5.27
CA VAL A 114 -1.72 1.67 6.15
C VAL A 114 -0.95 0.49 6.76
N PHE A 115 0.29 0.27 6.31
CA PHE A 115 1.17 -0.72 6.92
C PHE A 115 1.90 -0.09 8.10
N TYR A 116 2.03 -0.88 9.17
CA TYR A 116 2.73 -0.48 10.39
C TYR A 116 4.14 0.04 10.04
N PRO A 117 4.58 1.18 10.58
CA PRO A 117 5.96 1.61 10.36
C PRO A 117 6.89 0.51 10.88
N ILE A 118 7.93 0.20 10.11
CA ILE A 118 9.07 -0.55 10.61
C ILE A 118 9.56 0.25 11.83
N ALA A 119 9.54 -0.36 13.01
CA ALA A 119 10.16 0.21 14.20
C ALA A 119 11.57 0.62 13.79
N SER A 120 11.84 1.93 13.86
CA SER A 120 13.19 2.43 13.63
C SER A 120 14.02 1.90 14.79
N GLU A 121 14.87 0.91 14.53
CA GLU A 121 15.98 0.57 15.43
C GLU A 121 16.99 1.71 15.49
#